data_AF-A0A348ZXT8-F1
#
_entry.id   AF-A0A348ZXT8-F1
#
_cell.length_a   1.000
_cell.length_b   1.000
_cell.length_c   1.000
_cell.angle_alpha   90.00
_cell.angle_beta   90.00
_cell.angle_gamma   90.00
#
_symmetry.space_group_name_H-M   'P 1'
#
loop_
_entity.id
_entity.type
_entity.pdbx_description
1 polymer ?
#
loop_
_entity_poly.entity_id
_entity_poly.type
_entity_poly.pdbx_seq_one_letter_code
_entity_poly.pdbx_strand_id
1 'polypeptide(L)'
;MKEYGALHNAFQYQYRDSVIHRLGGGWKLLSVIVFCALAIASRSWSSLAVLFAVLIGLYFAAKLGFRGLWADLRLFLIQVPIIVGLYAIKNGIPAGLIPGANKGLQILLFFLPGALFLRTTPSSQIMAGLKRFLPSSLVFLIVTSFRFVPFFVREIEEIALMQRLRGAAVAPKDLANPRNWKDLFDCLFIPLLIRAIKTAEEAGLSAEARGLGGTARQKALFNRINADERG
;
A
#
# COMPACT_ATOMS: atom_id res chain seq x y z
N MET A 1 0.93 20.87 15.73
CA MET A 1 0.97 19.40 15.98
C MET A 1 -0.38 18.70 15.85
N LYS A 2 -1.54 19.39 15.85
CA LYS A 2 -2.87 18.74 15.68
C LYS A 2 -3.26 18.38 14.24
N GLU A 3 -2.71 19.02 13.22
CA GLU A 3 -3.10 18.78 11.82
C GLU A 3 -2.43 17.56 11.14
N TYR A 4 -1.26 17.11 11.63
CA TYR A 4 -0.58 15.94 11.07
C TYR A 4 -1.25 14.61 11.46
N GLY A 5 -2.07 14.59 12.53
CA GLY A 5 -2.81 13.40 12.95
C GLY A 5 -4.05 13.10 12.09
N ALA A 6 -4.61 14.10 11.40
CA ALA A 6 -5.83 13.93 10.61
C ALA A 6 -5.58 13.17 9.29
N LEU A 7 -4.41 13.36 8.68
CA LEU A 7 -4.01 12.65 7.46
C LEU A 7 -3.53 11.22 7.75
N HIS A 8 -2.96 10.97 8.92
CA HIS A 8 -2.51 9.64 9.33
C HIS A 8 -3.67 8.66 9.57
N ASN A 9 -4.84 9.16 9.98
CA ASN A 9 -6.02 8.35 10.27
C ASN A 9 -6.93 8.04 9.06
N ALA A 10 -6.73 8.70 7.92
CA ALA A 10 -7.61 8.51 6.76
C ALA A 10 -7.44 7.11 6.11
N PHE A 11 -6.26 6.51 6.26
CA PHE A 11 -5.86 5.23 5.65
C PHE A 11 -5.63 4.10 6.66
N GLN A 12 -5.97 4.29 7.94
CA GLN A 12 -5.86 3.19 8.90
C GLN A 12 -7.04 2.22 8.74
N TYR A 13 -6.68 0.94 8.63
CA TYR A 13 -7.62 -0.18 8.58
C TYR A 13 -8.52 -0.16 9.83
N GLN A 14 -9.82 0.04 9.62
CA GLN A 14 -10.82 -0.06 10.69
C GLN A 14 -11.41 -1.46 10.69
N TYR A 15 -11.00 -2.28 11.65
CA TYR A 15 -11.59 -3.61 11.84
C TYR A 15 -13.06 -3.44 12.24
N ARG A 16 -13.98 -3.93 11.40
CA ARG A 16 -15.41 -4.06 11.73
C ARG A 16 -15.92 -5.41 11.24
N ASP A 17 -16.67 -6.10 12.10
CA ASP A 17 -17.32 -7.36 11.76
C ASP A 17 -18.43 -7.16 10.72
N SER A 18 -18.11 -7.45 9.46
CA SER A 18 -19.06 -7.52 8.35
C SER A 18 -18.81 -8.80 7.54
N VAL A 19 -19.85 -9.32 6.88
CA VAL A 19 -19.80 -10.51 6.01
C VAL A 19 -18.72 -10.38 4.93
N ILE A 20 -18.46 -9.15 4.47
CA ILE A 20 -17.39 -8.84 3.52
C ILE A 20 -16.00 -9.04 4.15
N HIS A 21 -15.82 -8.86 5.46
CA HIS A 21 -14.54 -9.08 6.14
C HIS A 21 -14.12 -10.55 6.20
N ARG A 22 -15.06 -11.50 6.05
CA ARG A 22 -14.78 -12.95 6.07
C ARG A 22 -14.31 -13.51 4.73
N LEU A 23 -14.44 -12.76 3.63
CA LEU A 23 -13.91 -13.16 2.33
C LEU A 23 -12.38 -13.05 2.33
N GLY A 24 -11.72 -14.14 1.90
CA GLY A 24 -10.25 -14.17 1.82
C GLY A 24 -9.70 -13.03 0.96
N GLY A 25 -8.60 -12.42 1.40
CA GLY A 25 -8.00 -11.24 0.76
C GLY A 25 -7.75 -11.39 -0.75
N GLY A 26 -7.46 -12.61 -1.22
CA GLY A 26 -7.31 -12.89 -2.66
C GLY A 26 -8.59 -12.69 -3.49
N TRP A 27 -9.75 -13.12 -2.99
CA TRP A 27 -11.02 -12.93 -3.71
C TRP A 27 -11.47 -11.48 -3.73
N LYS A 28 -11.20 -10.74 -2.65
CA LYS A 28 -11.40 -9.30 -2.62
C LYS A 28 -10.52 -8.59 -3.66
N LEU A 29 -9.24 -8.95 -3.75
CA LEU A 29 -8.33 -8.36 -4.73
C LEU A 29 -8.77 -8.65 -6.18
N LEU A 30 -9.21 -9.89 -6.45
CA LEU A 30 -9.77 -10.26 -7.74
C LEU A 30 -11.03 -9.46 -8.07
N SER A 31 -11.93 -9.28 -7.09
CA SER A 31 -13.14 -8.47 -7.27
C SER A 31 -12.81 -7.01 -7.64
N VAL A 32 -11.80 -6.41 -7.02
CA VAL A 32 -11.34 -5.05 -7.35
C VAL A 32 -10.86 -4.99 -8.80
N ILE A 33 -10.03 -5.94 -9.23
CA ILE A 33 -9.52 -6.00 -10.60
C ILE A 33 -10.67 -6.12 -11.60
N VAL A 34 -11.65 -6.98 -11.31
CA VAL A 34 -12.84 -7.15 -12.15
C VAL A 34 -13.67 -5.86 -12.22
N PHE A 35 -13.94 -5.21 -11.09
CA PHE A 35 -14.68 -3.93 -11.08
C PHE A 35 -13.93 -2.81 -11.81
N CYS A 36 -12.61 -2.73 -11.65
CA CYS A 36 -11.76 -1.80 -12.41
C CYS A 36 -11.86 -2.07 -13.92
N ALA A 37 -11.77 -3.33 -14.34
CA ALA A 37 -11.87 -3.71 -15.75
C ALA A 37 -13.27 -3.38 -16.32
N LEU A 38 -14.34 -3.67 -15.58
CA LEU A 38 -15.71 -3.35 -15.97
C LEU A 38 -15.97 -1.83 -16.06
N ALA A 39 -15.37 -1.05 -15.16
CA ALA A 39 -15.43 0.41 -15.21
C ALA A 39 -14.74 0.95 -16.47
N ILE A 40 -13.60 0.38 -16.88
CA ILE A 40 -12.89 0.78 -18.11
C ILE A 40 -13.66 0.35 -19.38
N ALA A 41 -14.19 -0.88 -19.40
CA ALA A 41 -14.92 -1.42 -20.54
C ALA A 41 -16.28 -0.73 -20.77
N SER A 42 -16.89 -0.20 -19.70
CA SER A 42 -18.16 0.53 -19.77
C SER A 42 -18.02 1.85 -20.53
N ARG A 43 -18.68 1.94 -21.69
CA ARG A 43 -18.83 3.17 -22.48
C ARG A 43 -20.23 3.79 -22.38
N SER A 44 -21.22 3.06 -21.88
CA SER A 44 -22.62 3.51 -21.76
C SER A 44 -22.88 4.15 -20.39
N TRP A 45 -23.75 5.16 -20.36
CA TRP A 45 -24.22 5.79 -19.12
C TRP A 45 -24.98 4.81 -18.21
N SER A 46 -25.79 3.91 -18.79
CA SER A 46 -26.55 2.93 -18.02
C SER A 46 -25.65 1.91 -17.32
N SER A 47 -24.57 1.47 -17.97
CA SER A 47 -23.64 0.51 -17.37
C SER A 47 -22.84 1.13 -16.22
N LEU A 48 -22.47 2.41 -16.34
CA LEU A 48 -21.85 3.16 -15.24
C LEU A 48 -22.82 3.34 -14.06
N ALA A 49 -24.09 3.64 -14.31
CA ALA A 49 -25.09 3.80 -13.26
C ALA A 49 -25.34 2.50 -12.48
N VAL A 50 -25.42 1.35 -13.18
CA VAL A 50 -25.55 0.03 -12.55
C VAL A 50 -24.31 -0.29 -11.70
N LEU A 51 -23.11 -0.05 -12.23
CA LEU A 51 -21.87 -0.33 -11.50
C LEU A 51 -21.73 0.57 -10.27
N PHE A 52 -22.23 1.81 -10.34
CA PHE A 52 -22.26 2.74 -9.21
C PHE A 52 -23.20 2.26 -8.12
N ALA A 53 -24.42 1.84 -8.48
CA ALA A 53 -25.39 1.28 -7.56
C ALA A 53 -24.87 0.02 -6.85
N VAL A 54 -24.20 -0.88 -7.58
CA VAL A 54 -23.58 -2.08 -7.02
C VAL A 54 -22.47 -1.73 -6.03
N LEU A 55 -21.57 -0.80 -6.38
CA LEU A 55 -20.49 -0.40 -5.48
C LEU A 55 -21.00 0.31 -4.23
N ILE A 56 -22.03 1.14 -4.35
CA ILE A 56 -22.70 1.75 -3.20
C ILE A 56 -23.35 0.68 -2.31
N GLY A 57 -24.04 -0.29 -2.90
CA GLY A 57 -24.62 -1.41 -2.16
C GLY A 57 -23.56 -2.20 -1.38
N LEU A 58 -22.42 -2.48 -2.01
CA LEU A 58 -21.26 -3.11 -1.35
C LEU A 58 -20.66 -2.22 -0.25
N TYR A 59 -20.62 -0.90 -0.46
CA TYR A 59 -20.14 0.06 0.53
C TYR A 59 -21.00 0.04 1.81
N PHE A 60 -22.33 0.09 1.64
CA PHE A 60 -23.28 0.00 2.75
C PHE A 60 -23.23 -1.37 3.43
N ALA A 61 -23.13 -2.46 2.66
CA ALA A 61 -22.97 -3.81 3.19
C ALA A 61 -21.66 -3.96 4.00
N ALA A 62 -20.60 -3.24 3.61
CA ALA A 62 -19.32 -3.23 4.32
C ALA A 62 -19.35 -2.43 5.64
N LYS A 63 -20.47 -1.76 5.97
CA LYS A 63 -20.65 -0.93 7.18
C LYS A 63 -19.54 0.13 7.37
N LEU A 64 -18.98 0.60 6.26
CA LEU A 64 -18.06 1.72 6.25
C LEU A 64 -18.88 2.98 6.55
N GLY A 65 -18.57 3.67 7.66
CA GLY A 65 -19.35 4.83 8.07
C GLY A 65 -19.38 5.93 6.99
N PHE A 66 -20.45 6.72 6.97
CA PHE A 66 -20.66 7.81 5.98
C PHE A 66 -19.48 8.80 5.89
N ARG A 67 -18.74 8.98 6.99
CA ARG A 67 -17.52 9.81 7.02
C ARG A 67 -16.39 9.29 6.13
N GLY A 68 -16.25 7.97 6.00
CA GLY A 68 -15.28 7.35 5.09
C GLY A 68 -15.66 7.59 3.64
N LEU A 69 -16.94 7.44 3.31
CA LEU A 69 -17.46 7.63 1.96
C LEU A 69 -17.26 9.08 1.54
N TRP A 70 -17.59 10.01 2.44
CA TRP A 70 -17.41 11.43 2.19
C TRP A 70 -15.95 11.81 1.99
N ALA A 71 -15.01 11.23 2.76
CA ALA A 71 -13.59 11.49 2.58
C ALA A 71 -13.08 11.00 1.20
N ASP A 72 -13.49 9.79 0.80
CA ASP A 72 -13.13 9.21 -0.50
C ASP A 72 -13.78 10.02 -1.64
N LEU A 73 -15.06 10.33 -1.51
CA LEU A 73 -15.84 11.06 -2.52
C LEU A 73 -15.41 12.53 -2.65
N ARG A 74 -14.95 13.18 -1.57
CA ARG A 74 -14.57 14.61 -1.61
C ARG A 74 -13.46 14.90 -2.60
N LEU A 75 -12.42 14.07 -2.65
CA LEU A 75 -11.33 14.23 -3.62
C LEU A 75 -11.86 14.09 -5.06
N PHE A 76 -12.83 13.20 -5.27
CA PHE A 76 -13.45 12.98 -6.57
C PHE A 76 -14.51 14.04 -6.94
N LEU A 77 -15.21 14.65 -5.98
CA LEU A 77 -16.12 15.77 -6.25
C LEU A 77 -15.38 17.00 -6.77
N ILE A 78 -14.11 17.17 -6.41
CA ILE A 78 -13.25 18.22 -6.95
C ILE A 78 -12.79 17.89 -8.38
N GLN A 79 -12.55 16.62 -8.70
CA GLN A 79 -12.04 16.22 -10.02
C GLN A 79 -13.10 16.32 -11.15
N VAL A 80 -14.37 16.02 -10.84
CA VAL A 80 -15.45 15.98 -11.85
C VAL A 80 -15.63 17.33 -12.57
N PRO A 81 -15.74 18.48 -11.89
CA PRO A 81 -15.87 19.77 -12.58
C PRO A 81 -14.62 20.12 -13.40
N ILE A 82 -13.42 19.69 -12.97
CA ILE A 82 -12.19 19.90 -13.74
C ILE A 82 -12.25 19.15 -15.08
N ILE A 83 -12.65 17.88 -15.06
CA ILE A 83 -12.76 17.04 -16.27
C ILE A 83 -13.87 17.55 -17.18
N VAL A 84 -15.03 17.91 -16.61
CA VAL A 84 -16.15 18.49 -17.36
C VAL A 84 -15.73 19.81 -18.01
N GLY A 85 -15.03 20.68 -17.29
CA GLY A 85 -14.50 21.93 -17.81
C GLY A 85 -13.52 21.73 -18.96
N LEU A 86 -12.58 20.78 -18.85
CA LEU A 86 -11.66 20.43 -19.93
C LEU A 86 -12.39 19.94 -21.19
N TYR A 87 -13.42 19.11 -21.03
CA TYR A 87 -14.21 18.64 -22.17
C TYR A 87 -15.09 19.73 -22.78
N ALA A 88 -15.63 20.64 -21.96
CA ALA A 88 -16.39 21.80 -22.42
C ALA A 88 -15.51 22.78 -23.22
N ILE A 89 -14.25 22.98 -22.82
CA ILE A 89 -13.28 23.79 -23.58
C ILE A 89 -12.91 23.10 -24.90
N LYS A 90 -12.71 21.77 -24.88
CA LYS A 90 -12.27 21.01 -26.05
C LYS A 90 -13.35 20.88 -27.13
N ASN A 91 -14.58 20.56 -26.74
CA ASN A 91 -15.66 20.19 -27.66
C ASN A 91 -16.79 21.24 -27.73
N GLY A 92 -16.70 22.33 -26.97
CA GLY A 92 -17.78 23.29 -26.77
C GLY A 92 -18.71 22.90 -25.60
N ILE A 93 -19.35 23.90 -24.99
CA ILE A 93 -20.17 23.75 -23.78
C ILE A 93 -21.27 22.67 -23.94
N PRO A 94 -22.17 22.72 -24.94
CA PRO A 94 -23.27 21.75 -25.01
C PRO A 94 -22.81 20.32 -25.34
N ALA A 95 -21.73 20.16 -26.12
CA ALA A 95 -21.25 18.85 -26.54
C ALA A 95 -20.21 18.23 -25.58
N GLY A 96 -19.58 19.03 -24.71
CA GLY A 96 -18.56 18.60 -23.76
C GLY A 96 -19.09 18.20 -22.38
N LEU A 97 -20.25 18.71 -21.95
CA LEU A 97 -20.80 18.48 -20.61
C LEU A 97 -21.08 17.00 -20.33
N ILE A 98 -21.86 16.35 -21.20
CA ILE A 98 -22.27 14.95 -21.00
C ILE A 98 -21.06 14.00 -21.09
N PRO A 99 -20.21 14.06 -22.13
CA PRO A 99 -19.02 13.20 -22.19
C PRO A 99 -18.04 13.44 -21.04
N GLY A 100 -17.87 14.68 -20.61
CA GLY A 100 -17.05 15.04 -19.46
C GLY A 100 -17.59 14.43 -18.15
N ALA A 101 -18.90 14.51 -17.93
CA ALA A 101 -19.55 13.91 -16.77
C ALA A 101 -19.43 12.38 -16.78
N ASN A 102 -19.65 11.74 -17.94
CA ASN A 102 -19.49 10.29 -18.10
C ASN A 102 -18.06 9.85 -17.74
N LYS A 103 -17.05 10.61 -18.20
CA LYS A 103 -15.63 10.31 -17.92
C LYS A 103 -15.24 10.57 -16.48
N GLY A 104 -15.72 11.67 -15.89
CA GLY A 104 -15.52 11.95 -14.47
C GLY A 104 -16.10 10.85 -13.58
N LEU A 105 -17.29 10.36 -13.93
CA LEU A 105 -17.94 9.24 -13.28
C LEU A 105 -17.15 7.95 -13.49
N GLN A 106 -16.73 7.64 -14.72
CA GLN A 106 -15.92 6.45 -15.04
C GLN A 106 -14.64 6.37 -14.20
N ILE A 107 -13.92 7.50 -14.04
CA ILE A 107 -12.71 7.56 -13.22
C ILE A 107 -13.05 7.31 -11.75
N LEU A 108 -14.12 7.91 -11.23
CA LEU A 108 -14.58 7.66 -9.86
C LEU A 108 -14.86 6.17 -9.62
N LEU A 109 -15.58 5.51 -10.54
CA LEU A 109 -15.90 4.10 -10.46
C LEU A 109 -14.69 3.17 -10.59
N PHE A 110 -13.62 3.63 -11.23
CA PHE A 110 -12.36 2.89 -11.27
C PHE A 110 -11.62 2.93 -9.93
N PHE A 111 -11.65 4.06 -9.21
CA PHE A 111 -10.93 4.22 -7.94
C PHE A 111 -11.72 3.73 -6.71
N LEU A 112 -13.06 3.83 -6.74
CA LEU A 112 -13.92 3.49 -5.61
C LEU A 112 -13.77 2.04 -5.10
N PRO A 113 -13.64 1.00 -5.96
CA PRO A 113 -13.37 -0.38 -5.51
C PRO A 113 -12.02 -0.51 -4.79
N GLY A 114 -11.00 0.23 -5.23
CA GLY A 114 -9.69 0.26 -4.59
C GLY A 114 -9.73 0.90 -3.20
N ALA A 115 -10.43 2.04 -3.06
CA ALA A 115 -10.63 2.68 -1.76
C ALA A 115 -11.39 1.77 -0.78
N LEU A 116 -12.45 1.10 -1.26
CA LEU A 116 -13.17 0.07 -0.52
C LEU A 116 -12.25 -1.05 -0.05
N PHE A 117 -11.39 -1.55 -0.93
CA PHE A 117 -10.45 -2.62 -0.61
C PHE A 117 -9.43 -2.23 0.45
N LEU A 118 -8.81 -1.04 0.34
CA LEU A 118 -7.84 -0.54 1.31
C LEU A 118 -8.48 -0.36 2.70
N ARG A 119 -9.74 0.09 2.76
CA ARG A 119 -10.44 0.27 4.05
C ARG A 119 -10.92 -1.04 4.68
N THR A 120 -11.24 -2.05 3.88
CA THR A 120 -11.83 -3.33 4.35
C THR A 120 -10.86 -4.50 4.43
N THR A 121 -9.62 -4.31 4.00
CA THR A 121 -8.60 -5.37 3.99
C THR A 121 -7.38 -4.90 4.77
N PRO A 122 -6.99 -5.60 5.85
CA PRO A 122 -5.77 -5.28 6.57
C PRO A 122 -4.56 -5.63 5.71
N SER A 123 -3.46 -4.90 5.88
CA SER A 123 -2.18 -5.18 5.20
C SER A 123 -1.71 -6.62 5.38
N SER A 124 -2.03 -7.26 6.51
CA SER A 124 -1.74 -8.68 6.77
C SER A 124 -2.53 -9.64 5.87
N GLN A 125 -3.78 -9.35 5.52
CA GLN A 125 -4.56 -10.17 4.58
C GLN A 125 -4.16 -9.96 3.14
N ILE A 126 -3.71 -8.75 2.76
CA ILE A 126 -3.10 -8.49 1.45
C ILE A 126 -1.87 -9.40 1.28
N MET A 127 -1.03 -9.45 2.31
CA MET A 127 0.15 -10.31 2.36
C MET A 127 -0.18 -11.80 2.29
N ALA A 128 -1.26 -12.22 2.97
CA ALA A 128 -1.75 -13.60 2.90
C ALA A 128 -2.36 -13.95 1.53
N GLY A 129 -2.98 -12.98 0.83
CA GLY A 129 -3.42 -13.16 -0.55
C GLY A 129 -2.23 -13.35 -1.49
N LEU A 130 -1.16 -12.59 -1.28
CA LEU A 130 0.07 -12.67 -2.07
C LEU A 130 0.76 -14.03 -1.93
N LYS A 131 0.64 -14.70 -0.76
CA LYS A 131 1.09 -16.09 -0.55
C LYS A 131 0.56 -17.10 -1.55
N ARG A 132 -0.63 -16.86 -2.09
CA ARG A 132 -1.31 -17.81 -2.98
C ARG A 132 -0.82 -17.71 -4.43
N PHE A 133 -0.24 -16.59 -4.81
CA PHE A 133 0.21 -16.31 -6.18
C PHE A 133 1.74 -16.24 -6.33
N LEU A 134 2.48 -16.04 -5.23
CA LEU A 134 3.95 -15.95 -5.26
C LEU A 134 4.61 -17.20 -4.65
N PRO A 135 5.81 -17.59 -5.14
CA PRO A 135 6.65 -18.61 -4.51
C PRO A 135 6.94 -18.31 -3.05
N SER A 136 7.00 -19.35 -2.22
CA SER A 136 7.18 -19.23 -0.76
C SER A 136 8.41 -18.40 -0.36
N SER A 137 9.49 -18.45 -1.14
CA SER A 137 10.71 -17.67 -0.91
C SER A 137 10.49 -16.16 -1.06
N LEU A 138 9.75 -15.73 -2.09
CA LEU A 138 9.45 -14.31 -2.31
C LEU A 138 8.51 -13.77 -1.25
N VAL A 139 7.52 -14.57 -0.86
CA VAL A 139 6.61 -14.19 0.22
C VAL A 139 7.37 -14.01 1.53
N PHE A 140 8.24 -14.96 1.88
CA PHE A 140 9.04 -14.87 3.09
C PHE A 140 9.87 -13.59 3.11
N LEU A 141 10.50 -13.25 1.99
CA LEU A 141 11.25 -12.00 1.82
C LEU A 141 10.35 -10.78 2.06
N ILE A 142 9.23 -10.66 1.34
CA ILE A 142 8.33 -9.51 1.43
C ILE A 142 7.77 -9.36 2.85
N VAL A 143 7.25 -10.43 3.45
CA VAL A 143 6.71 -10.41 4.83
C VAL A 143 7.76 -9.92 5.82
N THR A 144 8.98 -10.42 5.69
CA THR A 144 10.11 -10.07 6.56
C THR A 144 10.48 -8.59 6.37
N SER A 145 10.56 -8.10 5.14
CA SER A 145 10.79 -6.68 4.85
C SER A 145 9.73 -5.78 5.49
N PHE A 146 8.44 -6.10 5.34
CA PHE A 146 7.36 -5.32 5.96
C PHE A 146 7.42 -5.30 7.49
N ARG A 147 7.92 -6.38 8.12
CA ARG A 147 8.17 -6.41 9.57
C ARG A 147 9.34 -5.53 9.99
N PHE A 148 10.34 -5.33 9.13
CA PHE A 148 11.48 -4.45 9.41
C PHE A 148 11.19 -2.97 9.16
N VAL A 149 10.21 -2.62 8.33
CA VAL A 149 9.79 -1.21 8.13
C VAL A 149 9.56 -0.46 9.47
N PRO A 150 8.71 -0.94 10.41
CA PRO A 150 8.49 -0.23 11.68
C PRO A 150 9.74 -0.16 12.56
N PHE A 151 10.65 -1.12 12.44
CA PHE A 151 11.95 -1.07 13.12
C PHE A 151 12.81 0.07 12.58
N PHE A 152 12.97 0.16 11.25
CA PHE A 152 13.73 1.24 10.62
C PHE A 152 13.13 2.62 10.84
N VAL A 153 11.81 2.75 10.94
CA VAL A 153 11.17 4.03 11.29
C VAL A 153 11.63 4.53 12.65
N ARG A 154 11.69 3.65 13.67
CA ARG A 154 12.19 4.02 15.01
C ARG A 154 13.66 4.39 14.99
N GLU A 155 14.45 3.64 14.23
CA GLU A 155 15.87 3.89 14.03
C GLU A 155 16.12 5.27 13.39
N ILE A 156 15.34 5.62 12.37
CA ILE A 156 15.35 6.94 11.74
C ILE A 156 15.01 8.04 12.77
N GLU A 157 13.99 7.83 13.60
CA GLU A 157 13.59 8.80 14.63
C GLU A 157 14.70 9.01 15.68
N GLU A 158 15.37 7.94 16.11
CA GLU A 158 16.46 7.99 17.07
C GLU A 158 17.70 8.71 16.50
N ILE A 159 18.13 8.33 15.29
CA ILE A 159 19.26 8.98 14.61
C ILE A 159 18.93 10.46 14.37
N ALA A 160 17.74 10.78 13.86
CA ALA A 160 17.33 12.15 13.61
C ALA A 160 17.32 12.99 14.90
N LEU A 161 16.86 12.44 16.02
CA LEU A 161 16.90 13.12 17.31
C LEU A 161 18.33 13.41 17.74
N MET A 162 19.23 12.43 17.66
CA MET A 162 20.64 12.59 18.06
C MET A 162 21.37 13.62 17.20
N GLN A 163 21.11 13.65 15.89
CA GLN A 163 21.75 14.61 14.99
C GLN A 163 21.20 16.02 15.18
N ARG A 164 19.93 16.17 15.53
CA ARG A 164 19.34 17.47 15.90
C ARG A 164 19.97 18.03 17.17
N LEU A 165 20.30 17.19 18.15
CA LEU A 165 21.06 17.62 19.35
C LEU A 165 22.47 18.10 18.99
N ARG A 166 23.04 17.63 17.87
CA ARG A 166 24.34 18.06 17.34
C ARG A 166 24.25 19.29 16.42
N GLY A 167 23.05 19.87 16.28
CA GLY A 167 22.82 21.07 15.47
C GLY A 167 22.56 20.81 13.98
N ALA A 168 22.43 19.55 13.55
CA ALA A 168 22.09 19.23 12.16
C ALA A 168 20.62 19.58 11.87
N ALA A 169 20.38 20.22 10.72
CA ALA A 169 19.05 20.70 10.32
C ALA A 169 18.20 19.58 9.67
N VAL A 170 17.94 18.52 10.44
CA VAL A 170 17.22 17.30 10.02
C VAL A 170 15.77 17.30 10.49
N ALA A 171 15.21 18.45 10.92
CA ALA A 171 13.82 18.50 11.33
C ALA A 171 12.89 18.46 10.11
N PRO A 172 11.65 17.94 10.22
CA PRO A 172 10.71 17.87 9.09
C PRO A 172 10.45 19.21 8.37
N LYS A 173 10.57 20.33 9.10
CA LYS A 173 10.47 21.68 8.54
C LYS A 173 11.71 22.10 7.74
N ASP A 174 12.88 21.63 8.15
CA ASP A 174 14.17 21.97 7.54
C ASP A 174 14.40 21.19 6.24
N LEU A 175 13.81 19.99 6.12
CA LEU A 175 13.84 19.15 4.91
C LEU A 175 13.12 19.79 3.70
N ALA A 176 12.27 20.79 3.93
CA ALA A 176 11.63 21.54 2.86
C ALA A 176 12.63 22.40 2.07
N ASN A 177 13.78 22.74 2.65
CA ASN A 177 14.83 23.49 1.98
C ASN A 177 15.84 22.53 1.32
N PRO A 178 16.03 22.58 -0.02
CA PRO A 178 16.97 21.71 -0.73
C PRO A 178 18.43 21.83 -0.25
N ARG A 179 18.80 22.96 0.37
CA ARG A 179 20.15 23.18 0.89
C ARG A 179 20.51 22.23 2.05
N ASN A 180 19.50 21.84 2.83
CA ASN A 180 19.67 21.01 4.02
C ASN A 180 19.69 19.51 3.69
N TRP A 181 19.57 19.15 2.42
CA TRP A 181 19.59 17.75 1.99
C TRP A 181 20.98 17.12 2.14
N LYS A 182 22.06 17.91 2.07
CA LYS A 182 23.40 17.40 2.35
C LYS A 182 23.50 16.89 3.79
N ASP A 183 23.04 17.69 4.75
CA ASP A 183 22.97 17.30 6.16
C ASP A 183 22.07 16.10 6.38
N LEU A 184 20.96 15.97 5.63
CA LEU A 184 20.11 14.78 5.67
C LEU A 184 20.88 13.52 5.22
N PHE A 185 21.62 13.60 4.11
CA PHE A 185 22.39 12.46 3.62
C PHE A 185 23.50 12.07 4.60
N ASP A 186 24.30 13.04 5.04
CA ASP A 186 25.47 12.78 5.87
C ASP A 186 25.10 12.38 7.30
N CYS A 187 24.10 13.04 7.89
CA CYS A 187 23.74 12.83 9.29
C CYS A 187 22.71 11.71 9.50
N LEU A 188 21.83 11.43 8.53
CA LEU A 188 20.77 10.43 8.68
C LEU A 188 20.98 9.21 7.78
N PHE A 189 21.21 9.44 6.48
CA PHE A 189 21.19 8.36 5.50
C PHE A 189 22.42 7.44 5.61
N ILE A 190 23.62 8.00 5.75
CA ILE A 190 24.86 7.22 5.91
C ILE A 190 24.80 6.36 7.20
N PRO A 191 24.49 6.90 8.39
CA PRO A 191 24.40 6.08 9.60
C PRO A 191 23.32 5.00 9.53
N LEU A 192 22.16 5.31 8.93
CA LEU A 192 21.09 4.35 8.74
C LEU A 192 21.52 3.20 7.83
N LEU A 193 22.23 3.49 6.73
CA LEU A 193 22.73 2.48 5.81
C LEU A 193 23.72 1.54 6.49
N ILE A 194 24.67 2.09 7.27
CA ILE A 194 25.63 1.29 8.04
C ILE A 194 24.90 0.38 9.03
N ARG A 195 23.90 0.90 9.76
CA ARG A 195 23.10 0.08 10.69
C ARG A 195 22.30 -0.99 9.95
N ALA A 196 21.67 -0.66 8.82
CA ALA A 196 20.91 -1.61 8.01
C ALA A 196 21.78 -2.78 7.52
N ILE A 197 23.01 -2.51 7.08
CA ILE A 197 23.97 -3.55 6.65
C ILE A 197 24.30 -4.48 7.82
N LYS A 198 24.64 -3.92 9.00
CA LYS A 198 24.93 -4.73 10.20
C LYS A 198 23.74 -5.59 10.61
N THR A 199 22.53 -5.02 10.62
CA THR A 199 21.31 -5.77 10.95
C THR A 199 21.06 -6.89 9.93
N ALA A 200 21.33 -6.66 8.65
CA ALA A 200 21.20 -7.70 7.63
C ALA A 200 22.21 -8.83 7.81
N GLU A 201 23.46 -8.51 8.18
CA GLU A 201 24.50 -9.48 8.49
C GLU A 201 24.14 -10.34 9.71
N GLU A 202 23.72 -9.72 10.81
CA GLU A 202 23.25 -10.41 12.03
C GLU A 202 22.03 -11.30 11.75
N ALA A 203 21.08 -10.82 10.92
CA ALA A 203 19.92 -11.58 10.50
C ALA A 203 20.31 -12.76 9.59
N GLY A 204 21.29 -12.58 8.72
CA GLY A 204 21.85 -13.61 7.84
C GLY A 204 22.53 -14.72 8.63
N LEU A 205 23.43 -14.37 9.55
CA LEU A 205 24.10 -15.32 10.45
C LEU A 205 23.09 -16.12 11.29
N SER A 206 22.07 -15.44 11.82
CA SER A 206 20.99 -16.09 12.57
C SER A 206 20.14 -17.04 11.71
N ALA A 207 19.93 -16.71 10.44
CA ALA A 207 19.19 -17.55 9.49
C ALA A 207 20.01 -18.77 9.07
N GLU A 208 21.32 -18.61 8.85
CA GLU A 208 22.26 -19.69 8.57
C GLU A 208 22.35 -20.68 9.73
N ALA A 209 22.45 -20.18 10.97
CA ALA A 209 22.42 -21.01 12.18
C ALA A 209 21.13 -21.82 12.33
N ARG A 210 20.01 -21.35 11.75
CA ARG A 210 18.72 -22.06 11.68
C ARG A 210 18.61 -22.99 10.46
N GLY A 211 19.65 -23.12 9.66
CA GLY A 211 19.69 -23.97 8.47
C GLY A 211 18.95 -23.41 7.25
N LEU A 212 18.58 -22.12 7.26
CA LEU A 212 17.84 -21.48 6.14
C LEU A 212 18.72 -21.20 4.91
N GLY A 213 20.05 -21.41 5.00
CA GLY A 213 21.02 -21.23 3.92
C GLY A 213 21.47 -22.52 3.21
N GLY A 214 21.01 -23.70 3.66
CA GLY A 214 21.43 -24.98 3.09
C GLY A 214 20.95 -25.14 1.65
N THR A 215 21.86 -24.93 0.69
CA THR A 215 21.62 -25.28 -0.72
C THR A 215 21.21 -26.75 -0.83
N ALA A 216 20.43 -27.12 -1.85
CA ALA A 216 20.05 -28.52 -2.10
C ALA A 216 21.27 -29.47 -2.11
N ARG A 217 22.43 -28.94 -2.52
CA ARG A 217 23.74 -29.59 -2.49
C ARG A 217 24.26 -29.86 -1.07
N GLN A 218 24.11 -28.93 -0.13
CA GLN A 218 24.47 -29.13 1.28
C GLN A 218 23.56 -30.16 1.97
N LYS A 219 22.25 -30.16 1.66
CA LYS A 219 21.33 -31.21 2.14
C LYS A 219 21.67 -32.59 1.58
N ALA A 220 22.07 -32.67 0.30
CA ALA A 220 22.54 -33.90 -0.31
C ALA A 220 23.88 -34.39 0.29
N LEU A 221 24.80 -33.47 0.61
CA LEU A 221 26.08 -33.79 1.23
C LEU A 221 25.89 -34.28 2.68
N PHE A 222 25.05 -33.61 3.47
CA PHE A 222 24.72 -34.03 4.82
C PHE A 222 24.03 -35.40 4.87
N ASN A 223 23.15 -35.70 3.91
CA ASN A 223 22.55 -37.03 3.78
C ASN A 223 23.56 -38.10 3.34
N ARG A 224 24.57 -37.76 2.54
CA ARG A 224 25.64 -38.68 2.15
C ARG A 224 26.57 -39.01 3.31
N ILE A 225 26.98 -38.02 4.10
CA ILE A 225 27.85 -38.22 5.28
C ILE A 225 27.13 -39.10 6.33
N ASN A 226 25.84 -38.83 6.60
CA ASN A 226 25.05 -39.66 7.52
C ASN A 226 24.74 -41.09 7.01
N ALA A 227 24.86 -41.32 5.70
CA ALA A 227 24.68 -42.65 5.12
C ALA A 227 25.96 -43.50 5.21
N ASP A 228 27.13 -42.85 5.22
CA ASP A 228 28.44 -43.49 5.33
C ASP A 228 28.75 -43.89 6.79
N GLU A 229 28.29 -43.11 7.78
CA GLU A 229 28.43 -43.44 9.21
C GLU A 229 27.50 -44.58 9.71
N ARG A 230 26.65 -45.14 8.83
CA ARG A 230 25.73 -46.25 9.15
C ARG A 230 26.06 -47.56 8.41
N GLY A 231 27.13 -47.58 7.62
CA GLY A 231 27.67 -48.79 6.98
C GLY A 231 28.84 -49.35 7.75
#